data_AF-A0A239RER0-F1
#
_entry.id   AF-A0A239RER0-F1
#
_cell.length_a   1.000
_cell.length_b   1.000
_cell.length_c   1.000
_cell.angle_alpha   90.00
_cell.angle_beta   90.00
_cell.angle_gamma   90.00
#
_symmetry.space_group_name_H-M   'P 1'
#
loop_
_entity.id
_entity.type
_entity.pdbx_description
1 polymer ?
#
loop_
_entity_poly.entity_id
_entity_poly.type
_entity_poly.pdbx_seq_one_letter_code
_entity_poly.pdbx_strand_id
1 'polypeptide(L)'
;MSLSDGLIYFGAMCLILGILIIFADHKLNKKTGGDKKLAERIIFFKNKWNGEHAGLVLAPFGVAVLLTILSCFTDLSAFLYLAGVEMLVASIFIYNKMMIYVEANAFKIDDDYENNKNS
;
A
#
# COMPACT_ATOMS: atom_id res chain seq x y z
N MET A 1 -24.70 23.61 -1.63
CA MET A 1 -23.35 23.00 -1.62
C MET A 1 -23.11 22.53 -3.03
N SER A 2 -22.22 23.17 -3.78
CA SER A 2 -22.01 22.82 -5.19
C SER A 2 -21.21 21.51 -5.28
N LEU A 3 -21.27 20.84 -6.43
CA LEU A 3 -20.49 19.62 -6.70
C LEU A 3 -18.97 19.89 -6.57
N SER A 4 -18.53 21.14 -6.80
CA SER A 4 -17.14 21.55 -6.61
C SER A 4 -16.71 21.55 -5.15
N ASP A 5 -17.59 21.97 -4.23
CA ASP A 5 -17.28 21.99 -2.80
C ASP A 5 -17.07 20.56 -2.27
N GLY A 6 -17.92 19.63 -2.68
CA GLY A 6 -17.81 18.21 -2.31
C GLY A 6 -16.51 17.57 -2.79
N LEU A 7 -16.06 17.91 -4.00
CA LEU A 7 -14.81 17.41 -4.57
C LEU A 7 -13.58 17.95 -3.82
N ILE A 8 -13.62 19.23 -3.41
CA ILE A 8 -12.56 19.87 -2.62
C ILE A 8 -12.46 19.22 -1.24
N TYR A 9 -13.59 18.96 -0.57
CA TYR A 9 -13.60 18.27 0.73
C TYR A 9 -13.09 16.82 0.62
N PHE A 10 -13.49 16.10 -0.43
CA PHE A 10 -13.00 14.74 -0.67
C PHE A 10 -11.48 14.74 -0.93
N GLY A 11 -11.00 15.64 -1.79
CA GLY A 11 -9.57 15.82 -2.03
C GLY A 11 -8.78 16.19 -0.78
N ALA A 12 -9.31 17.09 0.05
CA ALA A 12 -8.69 17.48 1.33
C ALA A 12 -8.65 16.31 2.32
N MET A 13 -9.72 15.53 2.43
CA MET A 13 -9.76 14.35 3.29
C MET A 13 -8.78 13.27 2.84
N CYS A 14 -8.66 13.02 1.53
CA CYS A 14 -7.66 12.12 0.98
C CYS A 14 -6.22 12.60 1.27
N LEU A 15 -5.96 13.91 1.18
CA LEU A 15 -4.66 14.49 1.54
C LEU A 15 -4.33 14.30 3.02
N ILE A 16 -5.29 14.57 3.90
CA ILE A 16 -5.12 14.41 5.35
C ILE A 16 -4.88 12.93 5.69
N LEU A 17 -5.65 12.01 5.12
CA LEU A 17 -5.45 10.57 5.29
C LEU A 17 -4.07 10.12 4.78
N GLY A 18 -3.64 10.62 3.61
CA GLY A 18 -2.32 10.34 3.07
C GLY A 18 -1.19 10.80 4.00
N ILE A 19 -1.30 12.01 4.55
CA ILE A 19 -0.34 12.54 5.53
C ILE A 19 -0.33 11.69 6.81
N LEU A 20 -1.50 11.30 7.32
CA LEU A 20 -1.61 10.45 8.52
C LEU A 20 -0.98 9.07 8.31
N ILE A 21 -1.14 8.47 7.13
CA ILE A 21 -0.51 7.19 6.77
C ILE A 21 1.01 7.32 6.73
N ILE A 22 1.55 8.39 6.12
CA ILE A 22 3.00 8.65 6.08
C ILE A 22 3.55 8.83 7.50
N PHE A 23 2.86 9.58 8.36
CA PHE A 23 3.26 9.76 9.76
C PHE A 23 3.20 8.45 10.57
N ALA A 24 2.19 7.61 10.32
CA ALA A 24 2.05 6.32 10.96
C ALA A 24 3.19 5.36 10.56
N ASP A 25 3.53 5.29 9.26
CA ASP A 25 4.64 4.46 8.76
C ASP A 25 5.99 4.90 9.35
N HIS A 26 6.25 6.22 9.41
CA HIS A 26 7.45 6.76 10.04
C HIS A 26 7.53 6.43 11.55
N LYS A 27 6.39 6.43 12.25
CA LYS A 27 6.33 6.10 13.68
C LYS A 27 6.50 4.61 13.94
N LEU A 28 5.99 3.75 13.06
CA LEU A 28 6.15 2.30 13.13
C LEU A 28 7.61 1.88 12.88
N ASN A 29 8.28 2.49 11.90
CA ASN A 29 9.71 2.27 11.63
C ASN A 29 10.61 2.64 12.82
N LYS A 30 10.18 3.54 13.69
CA LYS A 30 10.93 3.93 14.90
C LYS A 30 10.77 2.93 16.06
N LYS A 31 9.75 2.04 16.03
CA LYS A 31 9.37 1.18 17.17
C LYS A 31 9.83 -0.27 17.07
N THR A 32 10.35 -0.71 15.93
CA THR A 32 10.92 -2.07 15.74
C THR A 32 12.30 -2.18 16.40
N GLY A 33 12.30 -2.26 17.73
CA GLY A 33 13.45 -2.51 18.59
C GLY A 33 13.70 -3.99 18.91
N GLY A 34 13.21 -4.92 18.09
CA GLY A 34 13.46 -6.36 18.19
C GLY A 34 14.08 -6.86 16.89
N ASP A 35 15.27 -7.46 16.99
CA ASP A 35 16.13 -7.94 15.89
C ASP A 35 16.28 -7.02 14.68
N LYS A 36 17.22 -6.07 14.78
CA LYS A 36 17.60 -5.16 13.69
C LYS A 36 17.83 -5.88 12.36
N LYS A 37 18.34 -7.12 12.39
CA LYS A 37 18.64 -7.94 11.20
C LYS A 37 17.39 -8.47 10.49
N LEU A 38 16.34 -8.85 11.24
CA LEU A 38 15.07 -9.31 10.66
C LEU A 38 14.29 -8.12 10.10
N ALA A 39 14.27 -7.00 10.82
CA ALA A 39 13.65 -5.76 10.35
C ALA A 39 14.30 -5.25 9.04
N GLU A 40 15.64 -5.27 8.95
CA GLU A 40 16.37 -4.92 7.73
C GLU A 40 16.04 -5.87 6.56
N ARG A 41 15.93 -7.18 6.81
CA ARG A 41 15.52 -8.16 5.78
C ARG A 41 14.12 -7.93 5.27
N ILE A 42 13.17 -7.67 6.16
CA ILE A 42 11.77 -7.36 5.81
C ILE A 42 11.73 -6.12 4.93
N ILE A 43 12.44 -5.05 5.30
CA ILE A 43 12.51 -3.81 4.50
C ILE A 43 13.13 -4.08 3.13
N PHE A 44 14.21 -4.85 3.07
CA PHE A 44 14.87 -5.21 1.81
C PHE A 44 13.92 -5.95 0.86
N PHE A 45 13.23 -7.01 1.34
CA PHE A 45 12.32 -7.77 0.50
C PHE A 45 11.05 -6.99 0.14
N LYS A 46 10.55 -6.12 1.02
CA LYS A 46 9.46 -5.19 0.71
C LYS A 46 9.85 -4.26 -0.44
N ASN A 47 11.05 -3.66 -0.39
CA ASN A 47 11.51 -2.74 -1.42
C ASN A 47 11.80 -3.45 -2.74
N LYS A 48 12.36 -4.67 -2.67
CA LYS A 48 12.59 -5.53 -3.84
C LYS A 48 11.27 -5.94 -4.51
N TRP A 49 10.28 -6.37 -3.73
CA TRP A 49 8.95 -6.72 -4.25
C TRP A 49 8.30 -5.52 -4.94
N ASN A 50 8.39 -4.33 -4.35
CA ASN A 50 7.84 -3.10 -4.92
C ASN A 50 8.54 -2.72 -6.24
N GLY A 51 9.84 -2.96 -6.36
CA GLY A 51 10.59 -2.75 -7.60
C GLY A 51 10.20 -3.76 -8.70
N GLU A 52 10.08 -5.04 -8.35
CA GLU A 52 9.70 -6.12 -9.27
C GLU A 52 8.23 -6.02 -9.73
N HIS A 53 7.35 -5.49 -8.87
CA HIS A 53 5.91 -5.41 -9.10
C HIS A 53 5.40 -3.97 -9.18
N ALA A 54 6.26 -3.01 -9.54
CA ALA A 54 5.89 -1.59 -9.65
C ALA A 54 4.69 -1.38 -10.59
N GLY A 55 4.59 -2.18 -11.66
CA GLY A 55 3.44 -2.18 -12.57
C GLY A 55 2.13 -2.63 -11.91
N LEU A 56 2.19 -3.58 -10.98
CA LEU A 56 1.02 -4.05 -10.21
C LEU A 56 0.52 -2.96 -9.26
N VAL A 57 1.44 -2.14 -8.74
CA VAL A 57 1.11 -1.00 -7.87
C VAL A 57 0.56 0.17 -8.67
N LEU A 58 1.10 0.44 -9.86
CA LEU A 58 0.69 1.57 -10.71
C LEU A 58 -0.62 1.34 -11.49
N ALA A 59 -0.92 0.10 -11.86
CA ALA A 59 -2.13 -0.26 -12.60
C ALA A 59 -3.43 0.28 -11.96
N PRO A 60 -3.72 0.05 -10.66
CA PRO A 60 -4.94 0.56 -10.03
C PRO A 60 -4.98 2.09 -9.93
N PHE A 61 -3.83 2.76 -9.80
CA PHE A 61 -3.79 4.23 -9.86
C PHE A 61 -4.20 4.75 -11.24
N GLY A 62 -3.78 4.09 -12.32
CA GLY A 62 -4.18 4.45 -13.67
C GLY A 62 -5.69 4.36 -13.87
N VAL A 63 -6.32 3.28 -13.37
CA VAL A 63 -7.78 3.11 -13.48
C VAL A 63 -8.53 4.10 -12.60
N ALA A 64 -8.07 4.35 -11.36
CA ALA A 64 -8.68 5.33 -10.47
C ALA A 64 -8.62 6.76 -11.05
N VAL A 65 -7.51 7.15 -11.68
CA VAL A 65 -7.40 8.43 -12.39
C VAL A 65 -8.38 8.50 -13.55
N LEU A 66 -8.49 7.42 -14.34
CA LEU A 66 -9.40 7.37 -15.49
C LEU A 66 -10.86 7.48 -15.04
N LEU A 67 -11.27 6.77 -13.99
CA LEU A 67 -12.61 6.87 -13.38
C LEU A 67 -12.88 8.27 -12.80
N THR A 68 -11.88 8.91 -12.20
CA THR A 68 -12.00 10.28 -11.69
C THR A 68 -12.23 11.28 -12.84
N ILE A 69 -11.50 11.13 -13.95
CA ILE A 69 -11.69 11.94 -15.15
C ILE A 69 -13.09 11.71 -15.72
N LEU A 70 -13.53 10.46 -15.86
CA LEU A 70 -14.89 10.12 -16.32
C LEU A 70 -15.97 10.72 -15.44
N SER A 71 -15.77 10.74 -14.11
CA SER A 71 -16.68 11.39 -13.18
C SER A 71 -16.83 12.89 -13.44
N CYS A 72 -15.76 13.55 -13.88
CA CYS A 72 -15.76 14.99 -14.19
C CYS A 72 -16.50 15.29 -15.50
N PHE A 73 -16.41 14.39 -16.49
CA PHE A 73 -17.09 14.56 -17.79
C PHE A 73 -18.57 14.19 -17.78
N THR A 74 -18.98 13.29 -16.87
CA THR A 74 -20.34 12.74 -16.84
C THR A 74 -21.21 13.28 -15.70
N ASP A 75 -20.65 14.13 -14.83
CA ASP A 75 -21.24 14.57 -13.54
C ASP A 75 -21.74 13.39 -12.65
N LEU A 76 -21.30 12.17 -12.96
CA LEU A 76 -21.76 10.97 -12.30
C LEU A 76 -20.82 10.64 -11.14
N SER A 77 -21.20 11.10 -9.96
CA SER A 77 -20.46 10.85 -8.71
C SER A 77 -20.24 9.35 -8.43
N ALA A 78 -21.03 8.45 -9.01
CA ALA A 78 -20.84 7.00 -8.95
C ALA A 78 -19.42 6.56 -9.35
N PHE A 79 -18.78 7.21 -10.32
CA PHE A 79 -17.43 6.84 -10.77
C PHE A 79 -16.34 7.21 -9.74
N LEU A 80 -16.53 8.29 -8.98
CA LEU A 80 -15.65 8.61 -7.84
C LEU A 80 -15.76 7.57 -6.72
N TYR A 81 -16.99 7.14 -6.39
CA TYR A 81 -17.19 6.06 -5.42
C TYR A 81 -16.55 4.75 -5.90
N LEU A 82 -16.71 4.42 -7.19
CA LEU A 82 -16.11 3.23 -7.80
C LEU A 82 -14.57 3.29 -7.76
N ALA A 83 -13.97 4.44 -8.08
CA ALA A 83 -12.52 4.64 -7.98
C ALA A 83 -12.01 4.45 -6.54
N GLY A 84 -12.77 4.95 -5.56
CA GLY A 84 -12.43 4.77 -4.14
C GLY A 84 -12.48 3.30 -3.70
N VAL A 85 -13.54 2.57 -4.07
CA VAL A 85 -13.68 1.14 -3.75
C VAL A 85 -12.60 0.32 -4.43
N GLU A 86 -12.32 0.58 -5.71
CA GLU A 86 -11.27 -0.08 -6.46
C GLU A 86 -9.90 0.09 -5.79
N MET A 87 -9.54 1.33 -5.44
CA MET A 87 -8.27 1.61 -4.75
C MET A 87 -8.15 0.88 -3.42
N LEU A 88 -9.26 0.77 -2.68
CA LEU A 88 -9.28 0.06 -1.40
C LEU A 88 -9.03 -1.44 -1.62
N VAL A 89 -9.77 -2.07 -2.54
CA VAL A 89 -9.60 -3.49 -2.89
C VAL A 89 -8.18 -3.77 -3.42
N ALA A 90 -7.68 -2.93 -4.32
CA ALA A 90 -6.34 -3.05 -4.88
C ALA A 90 -5.27 -2.94 -3.78
N SER A 91 -5.42 -2.00 -2.84
CA SER A 91 -4.46 -1.82 -1.75
C SER A 91 -4.38 -3.03 -0.83
N ILE A 92 -5.52 -3.63 -0.47
CA ILE A 92 -5.59 -4.86 0.33
C ILE A 92 -4.92 -6.03 -0.41
N PHE A 93 -5.24 -6.18 -1.70
CA PHE A 93 -4.68 -7.25 -2.51
C PHE A 93 -3.15 -7.16 -2.66
N ILE A 94 -2.65 -5.96 -2.97
CA ILE A 94 -1.21 -5.66 -3.10
C ILE A 94 -0.51 -5.91 -1.76
N TYR A 95 -1.08 -5.44 -0.66
CA TYR A 95 -0.51 -5.65 0.68
C TYR A 95 -0.41 -7.13 1.03
N ASN A 96 -1.47 -7.91 0.79
CA ASN A 96 -1.46 -9.35 1.04
C ASN A 96 -0.39 -10.08 0.20
N LYS A 97 -0.28 -9.74 -1.09
CA LYS A 97 0.76 -10.32 -1.97
C LYS A 97 2.17 -9.97 -1.50
N MET A 98 2.38 -8.72 -1.07
CA MET A 98 3.66 -8.26 -0.53
C MET A 98 4.02 -9.01 0.75
N MET A 99 3.08 -9.16 1.68
CA MET A 99 3.31 -9.88 2.94
C MET A 99 3.66 -11.35 2.71
N ILE A 100 2.94 -12.05 1.82
CA ILE A 100 3.26 -13.44 1.46
C ILE A 100 4.68 -13.55 0.89
N TYR A 101 5.10 -12.60 0.04
CA TYR A 101 6.46 -12.58 -0.51
C TYR A 101 7.52 -12.31 0.57
N VAL A 102 7.27 -11.36 1.47
CA VAL A 102 8.16 -11.05 2.58
C VAL A 102 8.28 -12.25 3.52
N GLU A 103 7.17 -12.89 3.89
CA GLU A 103 7.14 -14.08 4.74
C GLU A 103 7.96 -15.23 4.12
N ALA A 104 7.76 -15.49 2.82
CA ALA A 104 8.43 -16.57 2.11
C ALA A 104 9.95 -16.38 1.94
N ASN A 105 10.48 -15.17 2.07
CA ASN A 105 11.89 -14.87 1.81
C ASN A 105 12.66 -14.33 3.02
N ALA A 106 12.02 -13.54 3.90
CA ALA A 106 12.67 -12.92 5.04
C ALA A 106 12.81 -13.88 6.23
N PHE A 107 11.84 -14.79 6.43
CA PHE A 107 11.79 -15.67 7.61
C PHE A 107 12.41 -17.05 7.37
N LYS A 108 12.39 -17.58 6.14
CA LYS A 108 12.97 -18.90 5.82
C LYS A 108 14.44 -19.07 6.18
N ILE A 109 15.22 -17.99 6.19
CA ILE A 109 16.67 -18.09 6.44
C ILE A 109 16.96 -18.28 7.94
N ASP A 110 16.03 -17.94 8.83
CA ASP A 110 16.22 -18.17 10.27
C ASP A 110 15.85 -19.62 10.66
N ASP A 111 14.86 -20.23 10.00
CA ASP A 111 14.47 -21.64 10.21
C ASP A 111 15.56 -22.65 9.81
N ASP A 112 16.30 -22.38 8.72
CA ASP A 112 17.42 -23.24 8.27
C ASP A 112 18.64 -23.16 9.20
N TYR A 113 18.88 -22.00 9.83
CA TYR A 113 19.97 -21.83 10.79
C TYR A 113 19.66 -22.46 12.16
N GLU A 114 18.40 -22.45 12.61
CA GLU A 114 18.00 -23.16 13.83
C GLU A 114 17.92 -24.68 13.65
N ASN A 115 17.42 -25.18 12.51
CA ASN A 115 17.39 -26.63 12.26
C ASN A 115 18.79 -27.25 12.14
N ASN A 116 19.76 -26.53 11.57
CA ASN A 116 21.14 -27.04 11.43
C ASN A 116 21.95 -26.99 12.74
N LYS A 117 21.52 -26.19 13.72
CA LYS A 117 22.16 -26.12 15.05
C LYS A 117 21.70 -27.23 15.99
N ASN A 118 20.57 -27.86 15.70
CA ASN A 118 19.95 -28.93 16.48
C ASN A 118 20.09 -30.32 15.83
N SER A 119 20.89 -30.46 14.78
CA SER A 119 21.28 -31.74 14.14
C SER A 119 22.77 -32.03 14.39
#